data_AF-A0A7S1F678-F1
#
_entry.id   AF-A0A7S1F678-F1
#
_cell.length_a   1.000
_cell.length_b   1.000
_cell.length_c   1.000
_cell.angle_alpha   90.00
_cell.angle_beta   90.00
_cell.angle_gamma   90.00
#
_symmetry.space_group_name_H-M   'P 1'
#
loop_
_entity.id
_entity.type
_entity.pdbx_description
1 polymer ?
#
loop_
_entity_poly.entity_id
_entity_poly.type
_entity_poly.pdbx_seq_one_letter_code
_entity_poly.pdbx_strand_id
1 'polypeptide(L)'
;GWCRTEILAKVCSTGLDDMYLCAGDGLHHKPFTKDDFDHISMHVYEGDFTVQSDCEKLVLPILGLYSLILKKRDSQQMHEMKKYIDESKKRFFPDTYDLKNEDGTFVRRNLFSNLVPMMEEYVETLLATEASAVTPVAEASDCAS
;
A
#
# COMPACT_ATOMS: atom_id res chain seq x y z
N GLY A 1 -11.53 3.94 -8.36
CA GLY A 1 -10.71 2.82 -7.88
C GLY A 1 -9.37 2.68 -8.59
N TRP A 2 -9.33 2.03 -9.76
CA TRP A 2 -8.10 1.57 -10.43
C TRP A 2 -6.99 2.61 -10.58
N CYS A 3 -7.29 3.83 -11.04
CA CYS A 3 -6.27 4.87 -11.20
C CYS A 3 -5.54 5.21 -9.88
N ARG A 4 -6.24 5.13 -8.74
CA ARG A 4 -5.60 5.35 -7.43
C ARG A 4 -4.68 4.20 -7.05
N THR A 5 -5.07 2.97 -7.39
CA THR A 5 -4.19 1.80 -7.24
C THR A 5 -2.93 1.94 -8.09
N GLU A 6 -3.04 2.47 -9.31
CA GLU A 6 -1.90 2.71 -10.20
C GLU A 6 -0.94 3.76 -9.62
N ILE A 7 -1.46 4.86 -9.09
CA ILE A 7 -0.67 5.87 -8.39
C ILE A 7 0.04 5.22 -7.18
N LEU A 8 -0.69 4.47 -6.35
CA LEU A 8 -0.11 3.78 -5.19
C LEU A 8 0.98 2.79 -5.62
N ALA A 9 0.76 2.03 -6.69
CA ALA A 9 1.74 1.09 -7.22
C ALA A 9 3.01 1.80 -7.69
N LYS A 10 2.86 2.96 -8.36
CA LYS A 10 3.98 3.79 -8.78
C LYS A 10 4.79 4.30 -7.58
N VAL A 11 4.10 4.80 -6.54
CA VAL A 11 4.75 5.24 -5.29
C VAL A 11 5.51 4.07 -4.63
N CYS A 12 4.92 2.88 -4.55
CA CYS A 12 5.56 1.70 -3.96
C CYS A 12 6.78 1.21 -4.78
N SER A 13 6.76 1.43 -6.09
CA SER A 13 7.80 0.99 -7.02
C SER A 13 9.02 1.92 -6.98
N THR A 14 8.82 3.21 -7.22
CA THR A 14 9.90 4.19 -7.44
C THR A 14 9.94 5.31 -6.42
N GLY A 15 9.05 5.33 -5.42
CA GLY A 15 8.89 6.49 -4.55
C GLY A 15 8.12 7.63 -5.22
N LEU A 16 8.31 8.85 -4.72
CA LEU A 16 7.71 10.08 -5.27
C LEU A 16 8.62 10.76 -6.30
N ASP A 17 9.83 10.24 -6.48
CA ASP A 17 10.79 10.77 -7.44
C ASP A 17 10.23 10.66 -8.87
N ASP A 18 10.40 11.72 -9.64
CA ASP A 18 9.86 11.86 -11.00
C ASP A 18 8.33 11.71 -11.14
N MET A 19 7.58 11.93 -10.04
CA MET A 19 6.12 12.09 -10.10
C MET A 19 5.74 13.57 -10.18
N TYR A 20 4.81 13.89 -11.08
CA TYR A 20 4.35 15.25 -11.30
C TYR A 20 2.82 15.31 -11.32
N LEU A 21 2.27 16.37 -10.71
CA LEU A 21 0.86 16.69 -10.70
C LEU A 21 0.58 17.75 -11.76
N CYS A 22 -0.38 17.47 -12.64
CA CYS A 22 -0.93 18.44 -13.59
C CYS A 22 -2.37 18.78 -13.19
N ALA A 23 -2.67 20.05 -12.94
CA ALA A 23 -4.01 20.51 -12.56
C ALA A 23 -4.56 21.53 -13.57
N GLY A 24 -5.72 21.23 -14.15
CA GLY A 24 -6.60 22.19 -14.82
C GLY A 24 -6.22 22.64 -16.24
N ASP A 25 -4.95 22.93 -16.52
CA ASP A 25 -4.54 23.54 -17.80
C ASP A 25 -3.67 22.67 -18.70
N GLY A 26 -3.17 21.53 -18.21
CA GLY A 26 -2.34 20.62 -19.01
C GLY A 26 -0.92 21.14 -19.30
N LEU A 27 -0.58 22.35 -18.86
CA LEU A 27 0.65 23.05 -19.23
C LEU A 27 1.61 23.20 -18.05
N HIS A 28 1.08 23.24 -16.83
CA HIS A 28 1.90 23.33 -15.62
C HIS A 28 1.98 21.97 -14.91
N HIS A 29 3.20 21.50 -14.73
CA HIS A 29 3.53 20.32 -13.93
C HIS A 29 4.25 20.79 -12.66
N LYS A 30 3.73 20.41 -11.49
CA LYS A 30 4.45 20.56 -10.23
C LYS A 30 4.94 19.20 -9.75
N PRO A 31 6.10 19.10 -9.08
CA PRO A 31 6.51 17.87 -8.41
C PRO A 31 5.41 17.41 -7.44
N PHE A 32 5.15 16.10 -7.43
CA PHE A 32 4.19 15.49 -6.53
C PHE A 32 4.85 15.30 -5.15
N THR A 33 4.28 15.92 -4.12
CA THR A 33 4.82 15.85 -2.75
C THR A 33 3.85 15.16 -1.80
N LYS A 34 4.31 14.88 -0.59
CA LYS A 34 3.46 14.32 0.48
C LYS A 34 2.23 15.18 0.79
N ASP A 35 2.33 16.50 0.62
CA ASP A 35 1.23 17.44 0.89
C ASP A 35 0.09 17.24 -0.13
N ASP A 36 0.39 16.64 -1.28
CA ASP A 36 -0.60 16.30 -2.31
C ASP A 36 -1.35 14.98 -2.00
N PHE A 37 -0.95 14.18 -1.00
CA PHE A 37 -1.65 12.93 -0.65
C PHE A 37 -3.09 13.18 -0.21
N ASP A 38 -3.31 14.27 0.53
CA ASP A 38 -4.64 14.68 0.97
C ASP A 38 -5.48 15.22 -0.19
N HIS A 39 -4.83 15.79 -1.22
CA HIS A 39 -5.49 16.41 -2.37
C HIS A 39 -5.92 15.38 -3.42
N ILE A 40 -5.10 14.35 -3.69
CA ILE A 40 -5.45 13.28 -4.65
C ILE A 40 -6.28 12.17 -3.98
N SER A 41 -6.20 12.05 -2.65
CA SER A 41 -6.79 10.97 -1.84
C SER A 41 -6.35 9.59 -2.33
N MET A 42 -5.50 8.92 -1.55
CA MET A 42 -5.02 7.58 -1.87
C MET A 42 -5.98 6.47 -1.40
N HIS A 43 -7.17 6.83 -0.91
CA HIS A 43 -8.21 5.87 -0.55
C HIS A 43 -8.81 5.27 -1.83
N VAL A 44 -8.29 4.11 -2.23
CA VAL A 44 -8.66 3.42 -3.47
C VAL A 44 -10.16 3.08 -3.52
N TYR A 45 -10.71 2.68 -2.38
CA TYR A 45 -12.10 2.23 -2.23
C TYR A 45 -13.11 3.36 -2.09
N GLU A 46 -12.65 4.61 -1.97
CA GLU A 46 -13.51 5.80 -2.03
C GLU A 46 -13.63 6.38 -3.45
N GLY A 47 -12.86 5.86 -4.42
CA GLY A 47 -12.93 6.33 -5.80
C GLY A 47 -14.04 5.64 -6.59
N ASP A 48 -14.49 6.25 -7.67
CA ASP A 48 -15.52 5.67 -8.54
C ASP A 48 -15.06 4.39 -9.25
N PHE A 49 -15.97 3.43 -9.35
CA PHE A 49 -15.78 2.17 -10.07
C PHE A 49 -16.84 2.04 -11.15
N THR A 50 -16.41 1.87 -12.40
CA THR A 50 -17.33 1.54 -13.50
C THR A 50 -18.03 0.21 -13.25
N VAL A 51 -17.29 -0.76 -12.71
CA VAL A 51 -17.80 -2.07 -12.30
C VAL A 51 -17.53 -2.22 -10.82
N GLN A 52 -18.57 -2.12 -9.98
CA GLN A 52 -18.42 -2.11 -8.52
C GLN A 52 -17.78 -3.40 -7.96
N SER A 53 -17.98 -4.55 -8.63
CA SER A 53 -17.33 -5.81 -8.23
C SER A 53 -15.81 -5.83 -8.45
N ASP A 54 -15.24 -4.84 -9.15
CA ASP A 54 -13.79 -4.69 -9.24
C ASP A 54 -13.16 -4.32 -7.89
N CYS A 55 -13.94 -3.82 -6.92
CA CYS A 55 -13.45 -3.64 -5.55
C CYS A 55 -12.86 -4.93 -4.98
N GLU A 56 -13.50 -6.09 -5.23
CA GLU A 56 -13.01 -7.39 -4.74
C GLU A 56 -11.70 -7.80 -5.42
N LYS A 57 -11.57 -7.51 -6.72
CA LYS A 57 -10.36 -7.82 -7.50
C LYS A 57 -9.15 -7.01 -7.03
N LEU A 58 -9.37 -5.86 -6.40
CA LEU A 58 -8.32 -4.99 -5.88
C LEU A 58 -7.79 -5.41 -4.50
N VAL A 59 -8.46 -6.30 -3.78
CA VAL A 59 -8.02 -6.70 -2.43
C VAL A 59 -6.60 -7.26 -2.45
N LEU A 60 -6.33 -8.24 -3.33
CA LEU A 60 -5.00 -8.87 -3.41
C LEU A 60 -3.91 -7.90 -3.90
N PRO A 61 -4.10 -7.13 -4.99
CA PRO A 61 -3.15 -6.08 -5.39
C PRO A 61 -2.83 -5.11 -4.26
N ILE A 62 -3.84 -4.62 -3.53
CA ILE A 62 -3.65 -3.65 -2.45
C ILE A 62 -2.89 -4.26 -1.27
N LEU A 63 -3.18 -5.51 -0.90
CA LEU A 63 -2.37 -6.22 0.11
C LEU A 63 -0.93 -6.41 -0.35
N GLY A 64 -0.71 -6.71 -1.63
CA GLY A 64 0.61 -6.80 -2.23
C GLY A 64 1.38 -5.49 -2.12
N LEU A 65 0.77 -4.37 -2.50
CA LEU A 65 1.36 -3.03 -2.36
C LEU A 65 1.64 -2.67 -0.90
N TYR A 66 0.71 -2.99 0.00
CA TYR A 66 0.90 -2.76 1.43
C TYR A 66 2.08 -3.58 1.97
N SER A 67 2.24 -4.83 1.55
CA SER A 67 3.41 -5.64 1.92
C SER A 67 4.73 -5.00 1.48
N LEU A 68 4.78 -4.33 0.32
CA LEU A 68 5.97 -3.62 -0.14
C LEU A 68 6.29 -2.43 0.76
N ILE A 69 5.25 -1.68 1.18
CA ILE A 69 5.39 -0.57 2.12
C ILE A 69 5.96 -1.07 3.46
N LEU A 70 5.42 -2.17 3.98
CA LEU A 70 5.89 -2.78 5.23
C LEU A 70 7.35 -3.28 5.13
N LYS A 71 7.72 -3.92 4.02
CA LYS A 71 9.08 -4.46 3.81
C LYS A 71 10.14 -3.38 3.62
N LYS A 72 9.79 -2.24 3.02
CA LYS A 72 10.75 -1.16 2.69
C LYS A 72 10.83 -0.09 3.80
N ARG A 73 10.85 -0.51 5.07
CA ARG A 73 10.84 0.40 6.23
C ARG A 73 12.00 1.38 6.31
N ASP A 74 13.13 1.07 5.67
CA ASP A 74 14.32 1.93 5.65
C ASP A 74 14.19 3.10 4.66
N SER A 75 13.17 3.11 3.79
CA SER A 75 12.88 4.23 2.91
C SER A 75 12.01 5.27 3.62
N GLN A 76 12.52 6.50 3.72
CA GLN A 76 11.77 7.64 4.26
C GLN A 76 10.39 7.81 3.60
N GLN A 77 10.31 7.64 2.28
CA GLN A 77 9.07 7.76 1.51
C GLN A 77 8.06 6.66 1.88
N MET A 78 8.53 5.43 2.08
CA MET A 78 7.66 4.31 2.48
C MET A 78 7.21 4.46 3.94
N HIS A 79 8.06 5.00 4.81
CA HIS A 79 7.68 5.36 6.17
C HIS A 79 6.56 6.43 6.19
N GLU A 80 6.68 7.47 5.36
CA GLU A 80 5.63 8.49 5.20
C GLU A 80 4.32 7.89 4.67
N MET A 81 4.40 7.00 3.67
CA MET A 81 3.22 6.30 3.15
C MET A 81 2.56 5.41 4.21
N LYS A 82 3.35 4.66 4.99
CA LYS A 82 2.83 3.83 6.09
C LYS A 82 2.12 4.70 7.12
N LYS A 83 2.72 5.84 7.50
CA LYS A 83 2.13 6.78 8.45
C LYS A 83 0.78 7.31 7.93
N TYR A 84 0.72 7.73 6.67
CA TYR A 84 -0.52 8.17 6.02
C TYR A 84 -1.61 7.09 6.07
N ILE A 85 -1.24 5.83 5.78
CA ILE A 85 -2.16 4.69 5.86
C ILE A 85 -2.63 4.47 7.30
N ASP A 86 -1.73 4.50 8.28
CA ASP A 86 -2.08 4.26 9.69
C ASP A 86 -3.08 5.31 10.23
N GLU A 87 -2.91 6.58 9.85
CA GLU A 87 -3.82 7.69 10.23
C GLU A 87 -5.23 7.52 9.67
N SER A 88 -5.39 6.75 8.60
CA SER A 88 -6.65 6.56 7.86
C SER A 88 -6.98 5.09 7.61
N LYS A 89 -6.47 4.17 8.44
CA LYS A 89 -6.40 2.72 8.14
C LYS A 89 -7.74 2.09 7.75
N LYS A 90 -8.83 2.48 8.41
CA LYS A 90 -10.18 1.98 8.12
C LYS A 90 -10.74 2.46 6.77
N ARG A 91 -10.32 3.65 6.32
CA ARG A 91 -10.71 4.20 5.01
C ARG A 91 -9.86 3.60 3.89
N PHE A 92 -8.59 3.34 4.19
CA PHE A 92 -7.66 2.70 3.26
C PHE A 92 -7.98 1.21 3.06
N PHE A 93 -8.30 0.51 4.14
CA PHE A 93 -8.68 -0.91 4.16
C PHE A 93 -10.08 -1.11 4.76
N PRO A 94 -11.15 -0.79 4.01
CA PRO A 94 -12.51 -0.99 4.51
C PRO A 94 -12.82 -2.48 4.71
N ASP A 95 -13.52 -2.84 5.77
CA ASP A 95 -13.89 -4.24 6.02
C ASP A 95 -14.87 -4.79 4.97
N THR A 96 -15.76 -3.92 4.50
CA THR A 96 -16.88 -4.29 3.62
C THR A 96 -17.19 -3.20 2.60
N TYR A 97 -17.93 -3.56 1.55
CA TYR A 97 -18.56 -2.63 0.62
C TYR A 97 -19.98 -3.09 0.25
N ASP A 98 -20.82 -2.16 -0.19
CA ASP A 98 -22.18 -2.45 -0.62
C ASP A 98 -22.22 -2.53 -2.15
N LEU A 99 -22.54 -3.71 -2.69
CA LEU A 99 -22.69 -3.96 -4.12
C LEU A 99 -24.16 -3.77 -4.51
N LYS A 100 -24.43 -2.88 -5.47
CA LYS A 100 -25.77 -2.70 -6.03
C LYS A 100 -26.05 -3.76 -7.10
N ASN A 101 -27.14 -4.51 -6.93
CA ASN A 101 -27.64 -5.48 -7.90
C ASN A 101 -28.46 -4.81 -9.01
N GLU A 102 -28.73 -5.56 -10.08
CA GLU A 102 -29.55 -5.09 -11.21
C GLU A 102 -30.99 -4.73 -10.80
N ASP A 103 -31.53 -5.40 -9.77
CA ASP A 103 -32.85 -5.14 -9.20
C ASP A 103 -32.89 -3.91 -8.26
N GLY A 104 -31.76 -3.23 -8.09
CA GLY A 104 -31.61 -2.06 -7.23
C GLY A 104 -31.39 -2.37 -5.75
N THR A 105 -31.36 -3.65 -5.35
CA THR A 105 -31.01 -4.05 -3.99
C THR A 105 -29.51 -3.94 -3.73
N PHE A 106 -29.12 -3.91 -2.46
CA PHE A 106 -27.71 -3.89 -2.06
C PHE A 106 -27.33 -5.17 -1.32
N VAL A 107 -26.18 -5.72 -1.68
CA VAL A 107 -25.56 -6.85 -0.99
C VAL A 107 -24.24 -6.39 -0.38
N ARG A 108 -24.12 -6.53 0.93
CA ARG A 108 -22.86 -6.27 1.63
C ARG A 108 -21.86 -7.40 1.38
N ARG A 109 -20.65 -7.04 0.99
CA ARG A 109 -19.55 -7.97 0.66
C ARG A 109 -18.33 -7.63 1.52
N ASN A 110 -17.53 -8.64 1.84
CA ASN A 110 -16.28 -8.47 2.59
C ASN A 110 -15.15 -8.06 1.65
N LEU A 111 -14.25 -7.21 2.14
CA LEU A 111 -13.01 -6.84 1.47
C LEU A 111 -11.82 -7.30 2.29
N PHE A 112 -11.37 -6.49 3.26
CA PHE A 112 -10.13 -6.75 3.96
C PHE A 112 -10.30 -7.56 5.23
N SER A 113 -11.41 -7.41 5.96
CA SER A 113 -11.72 -8.19 7.18
C SER A 113 -10.47 -8.44 8.05
N ASN A 114 -9.98 -9.69 8.15
CA ASN A 114 -8.78 -10.06 8.91
C ASN A 114 -7.46 -10.09 8.08
N LEU A 115 -7.52 -9.84 6.77
CA LEU A 115 -6.37 -9.93 5.86
C LEU A 115 -5.26 -8.94 6.19
N VAL A 116 -5.61 -7.73 6.65
CA VAL A 116 -4.61 -6.69 6.96
C VAL A 116 -3.75 -7.06 8.17
N PRO A 117 -4.32 -7.41 9.34
CA PRO A 117 -3.53 -7.91 10.46
C PRO A 117 -2.67 -9.12 10.11
N MET A 118 -3.22 -10.07 9.33
CA MET A 118 -2.46 -11.25 8.89
C MET A 118 -1.27 -10.88 8.00
N MET A 119 -1.43 -9.90 7.11
CA MET A 119 -0.31 -9.41 6.29
C MET A 119 0.77 -8.74 7.13
N GLU A 120 0.38 -7.95 8.13
CA GLU A 120 1.32 -7.29 9.06
C GLU A 120 2.13 -8.32 9.84
N GLU A 121 1.46 -9.32 10.44
CA GLU A 121 2.12 -10.41 11.16
C GLU A 121 3.04 -11.24 10.25
N TYR A 122 2.59 -11.53 9.02
CA TYR A 122 3.38 -12.27 8.04
C TYR A 122 4.67 -11.54 7.68
N VAL A 123 4.61 -10.23 7.40
CA VAL A 123 5.79 -9.45 7.03
C VAL A 123 6.74 -9.31 8.22
N GLU A 124 6.24 -9.08 9.44
CA GLU A 124 7.10 -9.02 10.64
C GLU A 124 7.85 -10.35 10.87
N THR A 125 7.16 -11.48 10.72
CA THR A 125 7.77 -12.81 10.83
C THR A 125 8.86 -13.03 9.77
N LEU A 126 8.61 -12.58 8.54
CA LEU A 126 9.55 -12.67 7.43
C LEU A 126 10.83 -11.86 7.72
N LEU A 127 10.67 -10.61 8.15
CA LEU A 127 11.79 -9.71 8.47
C LEU A 127 12.61 -10.22 9.67
N ALA A 128 11.95 -10.77 10.69
CA ALA A 128 12.64 -11.36 11.84
C ALA A 128 13.47 -12.60 11.44
N THR A 129 12.94 -13.41 10.52
CA THR A 129 13.63 -14.59 9.99
C THR A 129 14.85 -14.20 9.17
N GLU A 130 14.70 -13.22 8.27
CA GLU A 130 15.80 -12.69 7.46
C GLU A 130 16.92 -12.10 8.32
N ALA A 131 16.60 -11.39 9.41
CA ALA A 131 17.59 -10.84 10.33
C ALA A 131 18.39 -11.93 11.10
N SER A 132 17.73 -13.03 11.48
CA SER A 132 18.37 -14.14 12.21
C SER A 132 19.34 -14.96 11.34
N ALA A 133 19.10 -15.02 10.03
CA ALA A 133 19.94 -15.77 9.09
C ALA A 133 21.31 -15.11 8.79
N VAL A 134 21.55 -13.86 9.19
CA VAL A 134 22.77 -13.07 8.87
C VAL A 134 23.83 -13.16 10.00
N THR A 135 23.81 -14.21 10.82
CA THR A 135 24.84 -14.38 11.86
C THR A 135 26.21 -14.68 11.22
N PRO A 136 27.27 -13.88 11.45
CA PRO A 136 28.57 -14.12 10.85
C PRO A 136 29.20 -15.39 11.41
N VAL A 137 29.68 -16.27 10.52
CA VAL A 137 30.62 -17.33 10.88
C VAL A 137 31.86 -16.65 11.42
N ALA A 138 32.01 -16.63 12.75
CA ALA A 138 33.23 -16.15 13.38
C ALA A 138 34.37 -17.06 12.92
N GLU A 139 35.28 -16.53 12.10
CA GLU A 139 36.53 -17.18 11.75
C GLU A 139 37.32 -17.41 13.04
N ALA A 140 37.42 -18.69 13.45
CA ALA A 140 38.35 -19.14 14.46
C ALA A 140 39.77 -18.95 13.91
N SER A 141 40.39 -17.80 14.21
CA SER A 141 41.82 -17.58 14.02
C SER A 141 42.60 -18.33 15.10
N ASP A 142 42.71 -19.65 14.95
CA ASP A 142 43.78 -20.43 15.56
C ASP A 142 45.07 -20.15 14.79
N CYS A 143 45.89 -19.24 15.32
CA CYS A 143 47.32 -19.24 15.04
C CYS A 143 48.04 -19.33 16.37
N ALA A 144 48.31 -20.58 16.74
CA ALA A 144 49.28 -20.95 17.73
C ALA A 144 50.67 -20.42 17.34
N SER A 145 51.37 -19.82 18.30
CA SER A 145 52.83 -19.76 18.37
C SER A 145 53.24 -19.60 19.83
#